data_AF-A0A3D3EVW3-F1
#
_entry.id   AF-A0A3D3EVW3-F1
#
_cell.length_a   1.000
_cell.length_b   1.000
_cell.length_c   1.000
_cell.angle_alpha   90.00
_cell.angle_beta   90.00
_cell.angle_gamma   90.00
#
_symmetry.space_group_name_H-M   'P 1'
#
loop_
_entity.id
_entity.type
_entity.pdbx_description
1 polymer ?
#
loop_
_entity_poly.entity_id
_entity_poly.type
_entity_poly.pdbx_seq_one_letter_code
_entity_poly.pdbx_strand_id
1 'polypeptide(L)'
;EGAGAFVCGEETALMQSIEGKRGMPTIRPPYPARCGLWGCPTNINNVETWANISWIINHGAQEYRKIGTDKSPGTKVFALAGKIAGSGLIEVPMGITLRDIIYNVGGGMKTEKPFKAVQMGGPSGGCIPASLLDTTVDYDSINATGAIMGSGGMVVMDEGTCMVDVARFFLNFTQNESCGKCT
;
A
#
# COMPACT_ATOMS: atom_id res chain seq x y z
N GLU A 1 0.18 -23.05 -4.93
CA GLU A 1 0.88 -22.01 -4.15
C GLU A 1 1.51 -21.01 -5.10
N GLY A 2 1.74 -19.76 -4.67
CA GLY A 2 2.48 -18.79 -5.48
C GLY A 2 3.96 -19.17 -5.59
N ALA A 3 4.66 -18.67 -6.61
CA ALA A 3 6.06 -19.01 -6.90
C ALA A 3 7.06 -17.87 -6.59
N GLY A 4 6.70 -16.95 -5.69
CA GLY A 4 7.60 -15.89 -5.21
C GLY A 4 7.77 -14.67 -6.12
N ALA A 5 6.92 -14.49 -7.15
CA ALA A 5 7.00 -13.35 -8.06
C ALA A 5 6.13 -12.16 -7.58
N PHE A 6 6.73 -10.99 -7.34
CA PHE A 6 6.00 -9.79 -6.91
C PHE A 6 4.97 -9.31 -7.94
N VAL A 7 5.29 -9.43 -9.24
CA VAL A 7 4.39 -9.04 -10.34
C VAL A 7 3.06 -9.80 -10.31
N CYS A 8 3.01 -11.00 -9.75
CA CYS A 8 1.77 -11.76 -9.60
C CYS A 8 0.80 -11.17 -8.56
N GLY A 9 1.18 -10.10 -7.87
CA GLY A 9 0.23 -9.28 -7.11
C GLY A 9 -0.65 -8.38 -8.00
N GLU A 10 -0.27 -8.17 -9.27
CA GLU A 10 -1.09 -7.47 -10.25
C GLU A 10 -2.25 -8.38 -10.71
N GLU A 11 -3.45 -7.82 -10.85
CA GLU A 11 -4.69 -8.59 -11.02
C GLU A 11 -4.69 -9.54 -12.22
N THR A 12 -4.12 -9.14 -13.36
CA THR A 12 -4.11 -9.95 -14.58
C THR A 12 -2.98 -10.97 -14.56
N ALA A 13 -1.81 -10.59 -14.04
CA ALA A 13 -0.70 -11.52 -13.79
C ALA A 13 -1.09 -12.61 -12.78
N LEU A 14 -1.84 -12.26 -11.74
CA LEU A 14 -2.40 -13.20 -10.77
C LEU A 14 -3.26 -14.26 -11.46
N MET A 15 -4.19 -13.85 -12.31
CA MET A 15 -5.03 -14.78 -13.06
C MET A 15 -4.20 -15.68 -13.99
N GLN A 16 -3.24 -15.12 -14.72
CA GLN A 16 -2.34 -15.93 -15.56
C GLN A 16 -1.61 -16.99 -14.72
N SER A 17 -1.13 -16.62 -13.54
CA SER A 17 -0.48 -17.54 -12.62
C SER A 17 -1.43 -18.64 -12.11
N ILE A 18 -2.69 -18.32 -11.81
CA ILE A 18 -3.72 -19.29 -11.40
C ILE A 18 -4.03 -20.25 -12.57
N GLU A 19 -4.03 -19.74 -13.80
CA GLU A 19 -4.23 -20.54 -15.02
C GLU A 19 -3.02 -21.42 -15.40
N GLY A 20 -1.95 -21.43 -14.58
CA GLY A 20 -0.73 -22.20 -14.84
C GLY A 20 0.17 -21.60 -15.91
N LYS A 21 -0.07 -20.33 -16.30
CA LYS A 21 0.76 -19.59 -17.24
C LYS A 21 1.78 -18.74 -16.49
N ARG A 22 2.76 -18.20 -17.22
CA ARG A 22 3.70 -17.22 -16.66
C ARG A 22 2.91 -15.97 -16.26
N GLY A 23 3.15 -15.47 -15.03
CA GLY A 23 2.49 -14.28 -14.46
C GLY A 23 2.88 -12.98 -15.14
N MET A 24 2.47 -12.79 -16.39
CA MET A 24 2.64 -11.55 -17.14
C MET A 24 1.32 -10.78 -17.18
N PRO A 25 1.31 -9.48 -16.83
CA PRO A 25 0.12 -8.67 -16.94
C PRO A 25 -0.40 -8.60 -18.39
N THR A 26 -1.71 -8.54 -18.57
CA THR A 26 -2.37 -8.31 -19.85
C THR A 26 -2.83 -6.85 -19.96
N ILE A 27 -2.85 -6.32 -21.19
CA ILE A 27 -3.36 -4.97 -21.43
C ILE A 27 -4.88 -5.03 -21.33
N ARG A 28 -5.46 -4.08 -20.60
CA ARG A 28 -6.92 -3.88 -20.54
C ARG A 28 -7.32 -2.90 -21.64
N PRO A 29 -8.48 -3.09 -22.33
CA PRO A 29 -9.51 -4.12 -22.14
C PRO A 29 -9.19 -5.50 -22.80
N PRO A 30 -9.90 -6.59 -22.39
CA PRO A 30 -11.03 -6.63 -21.46
C PRO A 30 -10.61 -6.51 -19.99
N TYR A 31 -11.49 -5.93 -19.17
CA TYR A 31 -11.32 -5.91 -17.71
C TYR A 31 -11.72 -7.26 -17.09
N PRO A 32 -11.06 -7.71 -16.00
CA PRO A 32 -11.35 -9.01 -15.36
C PRO A 32 -12.81 -9.19 -14.98
N ALA A 33 -13.46 -8.12 -14.53
CA ALA A 33 -14.88 -8.12 -14.15
C ALA A 33 -15.82 -8.55 -15.29
N ARG A 34 -15.38 -8.40 -16.56
CA ARG A 34 -16.12 -8.87 -17.75
C ARG A 34 -15.59 -10.21 -18.26
N CYS A 35 -14.28 -10.36 -18.32
CA CYS A 35 -13.59 -11.55 -18.83
C CYS A 35 -12.25 -11.66 -18.11
N GLY A 36 -12.22 -12.45 -17.04
CA GLY A 36 -11.07 -12.67 -16.17
C GLY A 36 -10.66 -14.13 -16.18
N LEU A 37 -10.69 -14.77 -15.00
CA LEU A 37 -10.17 -16.11 -14.78
C LEU A 37 -10.92 -17.13 -15.64
N TRP A 38 -10.18 -17.90 -16.45
CA TRP A 38 -10.71 -18.87 -17.41
C TRP A 38 -11.74 -18.27 -18.40
N GLY A 39 -11.63 -16.97 -18.69
CA GLY A 39 -12.56 -16.25 -19.55
C GLY A 39 -13.90 -15.89 -18.89
N CYS A 40 -14.06 -16.13 -17.59
CA CYS A 40 -15.28 -15.84 -16.84
C CYS A 40 -15.23 -14.45 -16.18
N PRO A 41 -16.37 -13.76 -16.00
CA PRO A 41 -16.47 -12.55 -15.17
C PRO A 41 -15.88 -12.79 -13.77
N THR A 42 -14.85 -12.03 -13.41
CA THR A 42 -14.10 -12.25 -12.17
C THR A 42 -13.83 -10.93 -11.47
N ASN A 43 -14.30 -10.80 -10.22
CA ASN A 43 -13.99 -9.64 -9.38
C ASN A 43 -12.80 -9.97 -8.47
N ILE A 44 -11.78 -9.12 -8.46
CA ILE A 44 -10.52 -9.32 -7.75
C ILE A 44 -10.38 -8.19 -6.74
N ASN A 45 -10.29 -8.54 -5.47
CA ASN A 45 -10.15 -7.55 -4.39
C ASN A 45 -9.08 -8.02 -3.41
N ASN A 46 -8.45 -7.06 -2.73
CA ASN A 46 -7.48 -7.35 -1.68
C ASN A 46 -8.16 -8.04 -0.49
N VAL A 47 -7.36 -8.79 0.29
CA VAL A 47 -7.82 -9.47 1.51
C VAL A 47 -8.43 -8.48 2.51
N GLU A 48 -7.82 -7.32 2.71
CA GLU A 48 -8.33 -6.25 3.60
C GLU A 48 -9.75 -5.82 3.17
N THR A 49 -9.97 -5.66 1.86
CA THR A 49 -11.29 -5.33 1.32
C THR A 49 -12.32 -6.40 1.68
N TRP A 50 -12.03 -7.68 1.45
CA TRP A 50 -12.95 -8.76 1.78
C TRP A 50 -13.19 -8.92 3.29
N ALA A 51 -12.16 -8.71 4.10
CA ALA A 51 -12.26 -8.77 5.56
C ALA A 51 -13.27 -7.72 6.09
N ASN A 52 -13.32 -6.54 5.49
CA ASN A 52 -14.26 -5.49 5.88
C ASN A 52 -15.72 -5.78 5.49
N ILE A 53 -15.97 -6.60 4.45
CA ILE A 53 -17.34 -6.84 3.94
C ILE A 53 -18.24 -7.50 4.98
N SER A 54 -17.74 -8.49 5.74
CA SER A 54 -18.57 -9.16 6.75
C SER A 54 -19.04 -8.18 7.83
N TRP A 55 -18.14 -7.30 8.29
CA TRP A 55 -18.49 -6.28 9.28
C TRP A 55 -19.52 -5.30 8.71
N ILE A 56 -19.34 -4.84 7.47
CA ILE A 56 -20.26 -3.91 6.80
C ILE A 56 -21.65 -4.51 6.62
N ILE A 57 -21.77 -5.79 6.26
CA ILE A 57 -23.07 -6.47 6.12
C ILE A 57 -23.79 -6.57 7.47
N ASN A 58 -23.05 -6.88 8.53
CA ASN A 58 -23.63 -7.11 9.86
C ASN A 58 -24.03 -5.81 10.59
N HIS A 59 -23.34 -4.70 10.32
CA HIS A 59 -23.55 -3.42 11.04
C HIS A 59 -24.14 -2.31 10.16
N GLY A 60 -24.12 -2.49 8.84
CA GLY A 60 -24.59 -1.51 7.86
C GLY A 60 -23.49 -0.55 7.39
N ALA A 61 -23.61 -0.14 6.12
CA ALA A 61 -22.64 0.76 5.47
C ALA A 61 -22.60 2.15 6.13
N GLN A 62 -23.71 2.62 6.71
CA GLN A 62 -23.74 3.92 7.40
C GLN A 62 -22.83 3.93 8.62
N GLU A 63 -22.79 2.84 9.40
CA GLU A 63 -21.91 2.72 10.56
C GLU A 63 -20.44 2.69 10.16
N TYR A 64 -20.09 1.96 9.10
CA TYR A 64 -18.70 1.91 8.59
C TYR A 64 -18.21 3.30 8.16
N ARG A 65 -19.11 4.10 7.57
CA ARG A 65 -18.81 5.45 7.07
C ARG A 65 -18.72 6.53 8.16
N LYS A 66 -19.05 6.23 9.41
CA LYS A 66 -18.85 7.17 10.54
C LYS A 66 -17.39 7.32 10.93
N ILE A 67 -16.56 6.34 10.57
CA ILE A 67 -15.11 6.35 10.76
C ILE A 67 -14.48 6.74 9.43
N GLY A 68 -13.36 7.47 9.46
CA GLY A 68 -12.69 7.90 8.24
C GLY A 68 -13.08 9.31 7.81
N THR A 69 -12.67 9.67 6.58
CA THR A 69 -13.13 10.90 5.92
C THR A 69 -14.30 10.59 4.98
N ASP A 70 -15.05 11.61 4.56
CA ASP A 70 -16.21 11.42 3.67
C ASP A 70 -15.90 10.64 2.39
N LYS A 71 -14.71 10.90 1.82
CA LYS A 71 -14.20 10.25 0.61
C LYS A 71 -13.41 8.98 0.88
N SER A 72 -12.90 8.80 2.09
CA SER A 72 -12.13 7.62 2.51
C SER A 72 -12.70 7.07 3.83
N PRO A 73 -13.89 6.45 3.80
CA PRO A 73 -14.51 5.92 5.00
C PRO A 73 -13.80 4.65 5.49
N GLY A 74 -13.95 4.36 6.77
CA GLY A 74 -13.44 3.18 7.44
C GLY A 74 -12.04 3.36 8.02
N THR A 75 -11.44 2.22 8.32
CA THR A 75 -10.09 2.09 8.86
C THR A 75 -9.15 1.57 7.78
N LYS A 76 -7.86 1.72 8.03
CA LYS A 76 -6.82 1.11 7.22
C LYS A 76 -5.76 0.47 8.09
N VAL A 77 -5.33 -0.71 7.69
CA VAL A 77 -4.20 -1.41 8.31
C VAL A 77 -2.90 -0.92 7.67
N PHE A 78 -1.96 -0.49 8.51
CA PHE A 78 -0.59 -0.17 8.09
C PHE A 78 0.44 -1.09 8.73
N ALA A 79 1.41 -1.51 7.93
CA ALA A 79 2.61 -2.20 8.39
C ALA A 79 3.73 -1.17 8.59
N LEU A 80 4.03 -0.84 9.84
CA LEU A 80 5.10 0.09 10.23
C LEU A 80 6.43 -0.65 10.35
N ALA A 81 7.41 -0.20 9.57
CA ALA A 81 8.77 -0.74 9.56
C ALA A 81 9.82 0.38 9.49
N GLY A 82 11.09 -0.01 9.55
CA GLY A 82 12.23 0.92 9.45
C GLY A 82 12.68 1.46 10.79
N LYS A 83 12.95 2.77 10.86
CA LYS A 83 13.51 3.48 12.02
C LYS A 83 12.43 3.98 12.99
N ILE A 84 11.43 3.14 13.27
CA ILE A 84 10.31 3.44 14.17
C ILE A 84 10.36 2.58 15.44
N ALA A 85 9.98 3.15 16.59
CA ALA A 85 10.04 2.48 17.88
C ALA A 85 9.05 1.30 17.97
N GLY A 86 7.78 1.56 17.64
CA GLY A 86 6.70 0.59 17.56
C GLY A 86 6.52 0.03 16.16
N SER A 87 7.41 -0.89 15.74
CA SER A 87 7.25 -1.61 14.48
C SER A 87 6.20 -2.71 14.63
N GLY A 88 5.36 -2.90 13.61
CA GLY A 88 4.29 -3.89 13.62
C GLY A 88 3.14 -3.52 12.72
N LEU A 89 1.98 -4.16 12.94
CA LEU A 89 0.72 -3.82 12.29
C LEU A 89 -0.07 -2.88 13.20
N ILE A 90 -0.61 -1.83 12.62
CA ILE A 90 -1.54 -0.91 13.26
C ILE A 90 -2.79 -0.82 12.41
N GLU A 91 -3.94 -0.62 13.04
CA GLU A 91 -5.17 -0.25 12.36
C GLU A 91 -5.59 1.13 12.86
N VAL A 92 -5.79 2.05 11.92
CA VAL A 92 -6.11 3.45 12.23
C VAL A 92 -7.30 3.93 11.41
N PRO A 93 -8.08 4.90 11.92
CA PRO A 93 -9.09 5.56 11.10
C PRO A 93 -8.41 6.29 9.94
N MET A 94 -9.01 6.19 8.75
CA MET A 94 -8.60 7.05 7.64
C MET A 94 -8.78 8.53 8.02
N GLY A 95 -7.89 9.41 7.55
CA GLY A 95 -7.90 10.82 7.94
C GLY A 95 -7.07 11.19 9.16
N ILE A 96 -6.44 10.22 9.84
CA ILE A 96 -5.36 10.49 10.80
C ILE A 96 -4.16 11.16 10.09
N THR A 97 -3.32 11.92 10.80
CA THR A 97 -2.11 12.51 10.19
C THR A 97 -0.92 11.54 10.21
N LEU A 98 0.04 11.71 9.28
CA LEU A 98 1.30 10.96 9.33
C LEU A 98 2.05 11.19 10.65
N ARG A 99 2.00 12.41 11.20
CA ARG A 99 2.57 12.74 12.51
C ARG A 99 1.98 11.86 13.61
N ASP A 100 0.67 11.75 13.68
CA ASP A 100 -0.01 10.97 14.71
C ASP A 100 0.29 9.48 14.55
N ILE A 101 0.31 8.97 13.31
CA ILE A 101 0.71 7.58 13.06
C ILE A 101 2.14 7.34 13.57
N ILE A 102 3.09 8.21 13.25
CA ILE A 102 4.50 7.98 13.57
C ILE A 102 4.77 8.16 15.07
N TYR A 103 4.30 9.25 15.66
CA TYR A 103 4.66 9.64 17.03
C TYR A 103 3.67 9.13 18.08
N ASN A 104 2.36 9.16 17.82
CA ASN A 104 1.35 8.78 18.81
C ASN A 104 1.07 7.27 18.77
N VAL A 105 0.91 6.71 17.58
CA VAL A 105 0.62 5.26 17.42
C VAL A 105 1.92 4.44 17.39
N GLY A 106 2.88 4.86 16.58
CA GLY A 106 4.15 4.17 16.38
C GLY A 106 5.22 4.43 17.44
N GLY A 107 4.93 5.27 18.44
CA GLY A 107 5.85 5.56 19.56
C GLY A 107 7.09 6.37 19.15
N GLY A 108 7.09 6.99 17.97
CA GLY A 108 8.17 7.85 17.49
C GLY A 108 9.36 7.08 16.89
N MET A 109 10.50 7.76 16.83
CA MET A 109 11.69 7.26 16.16
C MET A 109 12.42 6.21 17.02
N LYS A 110 12.93 5.16 16.39
CA LYS A 110 13.77 4.14 17.04
C LYS A 110 15.16 4.67 17.41
N THR A 111 15.60 5.71 16.71
CA THR A 111 16.91 6.32 16.86
C THR A 111 16.76 7.72 17.46
N GLU A 112 17.83 8.27 17.99
CA GLU A 112 17.88 9.66 18.47
C GLU A 112 17.88 10.68 17.31
N LYS A 113 17.95 10.21 16.06
CA LYS A 113 17.97 11.07 14.88
C LYS A 113 16.55 11.52 14.53
N PRO A 114 16.39 12.76 14.03
CA PRO A 114 15.09 13.25 13.60
C PRO A 114 14.49 12.42 12.47
N PHE A 115 13.16 12.43 12.39
CA PHE A 115 12.41 11.90 11.25
C PHE A 115 12.82 12.64 9.97
N LYS A 116 13.12 11.88 8.92
CA LYS A 116 13.48 12.42 7.61
C LYS A 116 12.35 12.28 6.60
N ALA A 117 11.83 11.07 6.48
CA ALA A 117 10.79 10.73 5.51
C ALA A 117 10.12 9.40 5.86
N VAL A 118 8.94 9.18 5.28
CA VAL A 118 8.27 7.88 5.28
C VAL A 118 8.05 7.46 3.83
N GLN A 119 8.46 6.24 3.49
CA GLN A 119 8.14 5.65 2.20
C GLN A 119 6.77 4.96 2.32
N MET A 120 5.91 5.22 1.33
CA MET A 120 4.58 4.63 1.20
C MET A 120 4.37 4.14 -0.23
N GLY A 121 3.52 3.12 -0.40
CA GLY A 121 3.14 2.63 -1.74
C GLY A 121 4.02 1.50 -2.30
N GLY A 122 4.92 0.95 -1.48
CA GLY A 122 5.87 -0.07 -1.92
C GLY A 122 6.92 0.46 -2.92
N PRO A 123 7.62 -0.43 -3.64
CA PRO A 123 8.71 -0.07 -4.55
C PRO A 123 8.35 0.95 -5.65
N SER A 124 7.07 1.01 -6.02
CA SER A 124 6.53 1.96 -7.00
C SER A 124 5.97 3.24 -6.39
N GLY A 125 6.09 3.38 -5.06
CA GLY A 125 5.56 4.50 -4.32
C GLY A 125 6.54 5.64 -4.12
N GLY A 126 6.24 6.52 -3.17
CA GLY A 126 6.97 7.77 -2.92
C GLY A 126 7.45 7.90 -1.49
N CYS A 127 8.40 8.81 -1.28
CA CYS A 127 8.90 9.19 0.04
C CYS A 127 8.31 10.56 0.42
N ILE A 128 7.53 10.60 1.49
CA ILE A 128 6.93 11.84 2.01
C ILE A 128 7.91 12.43 3.04
N PRO A 129 8.46 13.64 2.81
CA PRO A 129 9.47 14.24 3.68
C PRO A 129 8.88 14.81 4.97
N ALA A 130 9.75 15.09 5.95
CA ALA A 130 9.41 15.71 7.23
C ALA A 130 8.60 17.01 7.12
N SER A 131 8.79 17.80 6.06
CA SER A 131 8.02 19.03 5.82
C SER A 131 6.53 18.79 5.55
N LEU A 132 6.15 17.56 5.19
CA LEU A 132 4.78 17.14 4.90
C LEU A 132 4.24 16.17 5.98
N LEU A 133 4.84 16.15 7.16
CA LEU A 133 4.48 15.22 8.22
C LEU A 133 3.05 15.43 8.77
N ASP A 134 2.48 16.61 8.57
CA ASP A 134 1.09 16.91 8.94
C ASP A 134 0.08 16.51 7.84
N THR A 135 0.52 15.82 6.80
CA THR A 135 -0.37 15.33 5.74
C THR A 135 -1.39 14.33 6.31
N THR A 136 -2.66 14.56 5.98
CA THR A 136 -3.77 13.67 6.26
C THR A 136 -3.63 12.37 5.47
N VAL A 137 -3.83 11.23 6.15
CA VAL A 137 -3.75 9.90 5.55
C VAL A 137 -5.10 9.52 4.97
N ASP A 138 -5.34 10.02 3.77
CA ASP A 138 -6.44 9.64 2.88
C ASP A 138 -5.93 9.52 1.44
N TYR A 139 -6.73 8.96 0.53
CA TYR A 139 -6.27 8.73 -0.84
C TYR A 139 -5.90 10.03 -1.59
N ASP A 140 -6.69 11.09 -1.44
CA ASP A 140 -6.50 12.34 -2.18
C ASP A 140 -5.24 13.07 -1.66
N SER A 141 -5.12 13.21 -0.34
CA SER A 141 -4.05 13.91 0.34
C SER A 141 -2.70 13.21 0.14
N ILE A 142 -2.64 11.88 0.23
CA ILE A 142 -1.40 11.14 -0.03
C ILE A 142 -1.00 11.25 -1.50
N ASN A 143 -1.94 11.09 -2.44
CA ASN A 143 -1.63 11.21 -3.87
C ASN A 143 -1.11 12.62 -4.23
N ALA A 144 -1.61 13.67 -3.57
CA ALA A 144 -1.14 15.04 -3.77
C ALA A 144 0.35 15.25 -3.39
N THR A 145 0.92 14.39 -2.54
CA THR A 145 2.35 14.40 -2.22
C THR A 145 3.24 13.74 -3.28
N GLY A 146 2.64 13.06 -4.26
CA GLY A 146 3.34 12.21 -5.23
C GLY A 146 3.65 10.80 -4.74
N ALA A 147 3.37 10.49 -3.47
CA ALA A 147 3.31 9.13 -2.97
C ALA A 147 1.95 8.49 -3.27
N ILE A 148 1.82 7.18 -3.01
CA ILE A 148 0.55 6.46 -3.14
C ILE A 148 0.29 5.67 -1.86
N MET A 149 -0.99 5.48 -1.52
CA MET A 149 -1.40 4.74 -0.33
C MET A 149 -0.93 3.27 -0.38
N GLY A 150 -1.07 2.65 -1.56
CA GLY A 150 -0.73 1.25 -1.80
C GLY A 150 -1.39 0.28 -0.81
N SER A 151 -0.67 -0.78 -0.46
CA SER A 151 -1.14 -1.84 0.43
C SER A 151 -1.03 -1.51 1.92
N GLY A 152 -0.70 -0.26 2.29
CA GLY A 152 -0.50 0.13 3.70
C GLY A 152 0.90 -0.13 4.26
N GLY A 153 1.91 -0.38 3.43
CA GLY A 153 3.30 -0.42 3.90
C GLY A 153 3.84 0.99 4.20
N MET A 154 4.44 1.19 5.38
CA MET A 154 5.15 2.42 5.75
C MET A 154 6.57 2.11 6.22
N VAL A 155 7.58 2.57 5.48
CA VAL A 155 8.98 2.45 5.90
C VAL A 155 9.49 3.80 6.38
N VAL A 156 9.64 3.94 7.70
CA VAL A 156 10.06 5.16 8.37
C VAL A 156 11.59 5.31 8.32
N MET A 157 12.06 6.51 7.96
CA MET A 157 13.48 6.83 7.79
C MET A 157 13.88 8.02 8.68
N ASP A 158 15.09 7.97 9.21
CA ASP A 158 15.70 9.06 9.97
C ASP A 158 16.72 9.85 9.13
N GLU A 159 17.24 10.95 9.67
CA GLU A 159 18.21 11.81 8.96
C GLU A 159 19.47 11.07 8.49
N GLY A 160 19.83 9.96 9.15
CA GLY A 160 20.97 9.12 8.77
C GLY A 160 20.74 8.27 7.52
N THR A 161 19.52 8.24 6.98
CA THR A 161 19.18 7.41 5.82
C THR A 161 19.60 8.09 4.52
N CYS A 162 20.39 7.41 3.68
CA CYS A 162 20.79 7.91 2.37
C CYS A 162 19.64 7.72 1.35
N MET A 163 19.09 8.82 0.84
CA MET A 163 17.97 8.74 -0.12
C MET A 163 18.38 8.17 -1.48
N VAL A 164 19.66 8.33 -1.86
CA VAL A 164 20.21 7.73 -3.09
C VAL A 164 20.24 6.21 -2.97
N ASP A 165 20.62 5.68 -1.81
CA ASP A 165 20.62 4.23 -1.58
C ASP A 165 19.20 3.66 -1.52
N VAL A 166 18.25 4.40 -0.93
CA VAL A 166 16.83 4.04 -0.95
C VAL A 166 16.30 3.96 -2.38
N ALA A 167 16.59 4.97 -3.21
CA ALA A 167 16.19 4.97 -4.62
C ALA A 167 16.84 3.79 -5.38
N ARG A 168 18.14 3.57 -5.19
CA ARG A 168 18.88 2.45 -5.79
C ARG A 168 18.28 1.10 -5.39
N PHE A 169 17.93 0.92 -4.12
CA PHE A 169 17.33 -0.30 -3.61
C PHE A 169 16.00 -0.60 -4.31
N PHE A 170 15.08 0.36 -4.35
CA PHE A 170 13.77 0.14 -4.98
C PHE A 170 13.87 -0.02 -6.50
N LEU A 171 14.79 0.67 -7.18
CA LEU A 171 15.04 0.45 -8.61
C LEU A 171 15.59 -0.95 -8.89
N ASN A 172 16.54 -1.42 -8.08
CA ASN A 172 17.05 -2.79 -8.18
C ASN A 172 15.94 -3.83 -7.94
N PHE A 173 15.07 -3.58 -6.94
CA PHE A 173 13.92 -4.45 -6.69
C PHE A 173 12.99 -4.50 -7.90
N THR A 174 12.59 -3.34 -8.44
CA THR A 174 11.74 -3.26 -9.63
C THR A 174 12.36 -3.93 -10.84
N GLN A 175 13.69 -3.84 -11.01
CA GLN A 175 14.41 -4.54 -12.06
C GLN A 175 14.34 -6.06 -11.89
N ASN A 176 14.60 -6.56 -10.68
CA ASN A 176 14.59 -8.00 -10.38
C ASN A 176 13.20 -8.62 -10.47
N GLU A 177 12.17 -7.89 -10.06
CA GLU A 177 10.77 -8.34 -10.05
C GLU A 177 10.04 -8.04 -11.37
N SER A 178 10.72 -7.47 -12.35
CA SER A 178 10.13 -7.16 -13.65
C SER A 178 9.69 -8.44 -14.37
N CYS A 179 8.47 -8.43 -14.91
CA CYS A 179 8.04 -9.49 -15.83
C CYS A 179 8.73 -9.43 -17.19
N GLY A 180 9.49 -8.37 -17.49
CA GLY A 180 10.26 -8.19 -18.74
C GLY A 180 9.41 -7.90 -19.98
N LYS A 181 8.13 -7.51 -19.81
CA LYS A 181 7.20 -7.29 -20.93
C LYS A 181 7.40 -5.96 -21.65
N CYS A 182 7.75 -4.89 -20.93
CA CYS A 182 7.86 -3.54 -21.47
C CYS A 182 9.33 -3.08 -21.45
N THR A 183 9.73 -2.29 -22.45
CA THR A 183 11.05 -1.65 -22.58
C THR A 183 10.95 -0.17 -22.28
#